data_AF-A0A9N9WFU0-F1
#
_entry.id   AF-A0A9N9WFU0-F1
#
_cell.length_a   1.000
_cell.length_b   1.000
_cell.length_c   1.000
_cell.angle_alpha   90.00
_cell.angle_beta   90.00
_cell.angle_gamma   90.00
#
_symmetry.space_group_name_H-M   'P 1'
#
loop_
_entity.id
_entity.type
_entity.pdbx_description
1 polymer ?
#
loop_
_entity_poly.entity_id
_entity_poly.type
_entity_poly.pdbx_seq_one_letter_code
_entity_poly.pdbx_strand_id
1 'polypeptide(L)'
;MEFKVLLPSCSTSTSENSDLNTSGDRSRPTKPYEACSESTRKRKNMELLQEYGMGHVHYAYVQGLRSMGENDEASIVSIMRNTEKEEKKVILRNILRSSDDVPFYTKEEALCIFIETDLSKAQYSYLRQRFVEKILFSVFPSYQILDEAKKD
;
A
#
# COMPACT_ATOMS: atom_id res chain seq x y z
N MET A 1 21.13 5.91 39.03
CA MET A 1 19.74 6.24 38.62
C MET A 1 19.42 5.31 37.47
N GLU A 2 18.74 4.19 37.76
CA GLU A 2 18.39 3.18 36.76
C GLU A 2 16.97 3.45 36.23
N PHE A 3 16.83 3.61 34.92
CA PHE A 3 15.54 3.72 34.25
C PHE A 3 15.05 2.32 33.86
N LYS A 4 14.08 1.80 34.64
CA LYS A 4 13.30 0.61 34.28
C LYS A 4 12.22 0.99 33.27
N VAL A 5 12.37 0.56 32.02
CA VAL A 5 11.34 0.66 30.99
C VAL A 5 10.44 -0.56 31.11
N LEU A 6 9.20 -0.36 31.59
CA LEU A 6 8.14 -1.36 31.60
C LEU A 6 7.48 -1.39 30.21
N LEU A 7 7.68 -2.48 29.47
CA LEU A 7 6.88 -2.79 28.28
C LEU A 7 5.56 -3.46 28.72
N PRO A 8 4.40 -3.10 28.13
CA PRO A 8 3.16 -3.83 28.35
C PRO A 8 3.17 -5.14 27.54
N SER A 9 3.11 -6.26 28.24
CA SER A 9 2.85 -7.59 27.69
C SER A 9 1.37 -7.71 27.33
N CYS A 10 1.06 -7.68 26.03
CA CYS A 10 -0.29 -7.98 25.54
C CYS A 10 -0.48 -9.50 25.52
N SER A 11 -1.09 -10.04 26.58
CA SER A 11 -1.55 -11.43 26.65
C SER A 11 -2.85 -11.56 25.86
N THR A 12 -2.81 -12.22 24.71
CA THR A 12 -4.01 -12.68 23.99
C THR A 12 -4.61 -13.87 24.74
N SER A 13 -5.55 -13.59 25.64
CA SER A 13 -6.42 -14.61 26.22
C SER A 13 -7.44 -15.06 25.17
N THR A 14 -7.27 -16.30 24.73
CA THR A 14 -8.29 -17.14 24.10
C THR A 14 -9.60 -17.03 24.89
N SER A 15 -10.65 -16.46 24.28
CA SER A 15 -12.00 -16.53 24.84
C SER A 15 -12.79 -17.55 24.03
N GLU A 16 -12.83 -18.74 24.59
CA GLU A 16 -13.72 -19.83 24.21
C GLU A 16 -15.18 -19.44 24.50
N ASN A 17 -16.05 -19.78 23.54
CA ASN A 17 -17.46 -20.14 23.67
C ASN A 17 -18.38 -19.33 24.60
N SER A 18 -19.37 -18.67 23.97
CA SER A 18 -20.71 -18.55 24.53
C SER A 18 -21.73 -19.09 23.53
N ASP A 19 -21.78 -20.42 23.41
CA ASP A 19 -23.05 -21.09 23.18
C ASP A 19 -23.87 -20.93 24.47
N LEU A 20 -25.09 -20.38 24.36
CA LEU A 20 -26.28 -20.74 25.15
C LEU A 20 -27.43 -19.74 24.90
N ASN A 21 -28.42 -20.17 24.10
CA ASN A 21 -29.84 -20.35 24.49
C ASN A 21 -30.81 -20.29 23.27
N THR A 22 -31.31 -21.44 22.80
CA THR A 22 -32.59 -22.10 23.17
C THR A 22 -33.80 -21.68 22.32
N SER A 23 -33.96 -22.34 21.19
CA SER A 23 -35.22 -22.95 20.70
C SER A 23 -34.90 -23.52 19.31
N GLY A 24 -35.19 -24.80 19.09
CA GLY A 24 -34.75 -25.57 17.93
C GLY A 24 -35.33 -25.06 16.61
N ASP A 25 -34.72 -24.03 16.07
CA ASP A 25 -34.88 -23.65 14.67
C ASP A 25 -33.93 -24.55 13.88
N ARG A 26 -34.45 -25.31 12.90
CA ARG A 26 -33.66 -26.23 12.04
C ARG A 26 -32.81 -25.45 11.03
N SER A 27 -32.18 -24.39 11.50
CA SER A 27 -31.42 -23.44 10.72
C SER A 27 -30.09 -24.05 10.35
N ARG A 28 -29.74 -23.92 9.06
CA ARG A 28 -28.44 -24.35 8.55
C ARG A 28 -27.33 -23.64 9.34
N PRO A 29 -26.27 -24.34 9.78
CA PRO A 29 -25.16 -23.71 10.48
C PRO A 29 -24.60 -22.54 9.68
N THR A 30 -24.60 -21.35 10.28
CA THR A 30 -24.06 -20.13 9.67
C THR A 30 -22.55 -20.12 9.83
N LYS A 31 -21.84 -20.25 8.71
CA LYS A 31 -20.39 -20.10 8.67
C LYS A 31 -19.98 -18.64 8.97
N PRO A 32 -18.81 -18.41 9.61
CA PRO A 32 -18.25 -17.07 9.74
C PRO A 32 -18.00 -16.46 8.36
N TYR A 33 -18.00 -15.12 8.27
CA TYR A 33 -17.91 -14.41 6.99
C TYR A 33 -16.67 -14.82 6.19
N GLU A 34 -15.51 -14.96 6.84
CA GLU A 34 -14.25 -15.37 6.20
C GLU A 34 -14.27 -16.80 5.64
N ALA A 35 -15.09 -17.70 6.20
CA ALA A 35 -15.23 -19.07 5.72
C ALA A 35 -16.33 -19.25 4.66
N CYS A 36 -16.99 -18.17 4.25
CA CYS A 36 -18.03 -18.19 3.23
C CYS A 36 -17.43 -18.16 1.81
N SER A 37 -18.11 -18.80 0.85
CA SER A 37 -17.76 -18.64 -0.57
C SER A 37 -17.92 -17.19 -1.02
N GLU A 38 -17.20 -16.78 -2.06
CA GLU A 38 -17.31 -15.42 -2.63
C GLU A 38 -18.75 -15.03 -2.98
N SER A 39 -19.50 -15.95 -3.58
CA SER A 39 -20.93 -15.74 -3.89
C SER A 39 -21.75 -15.44 -2.64
N THR A 40 -21.51 -16.17 -1.54
CA THR A 40 -22.20 -15.95 -0.27
C THR A 40 -21.79 -14.63 0.38
N ARG A 41 -20.49 -14.29 0.36
CA ARG A 41 -19.98 -13.00 0.86
C ARG A 41 -20.58 -11.83 0.09
N LYS A 42 -20.64 -11.92 -1.24
CA LYS A 42 -21.27 -10.93 -2.10
C LYS A 42 -22.74 -10.73 -1.75
N ARG A 43 -23.49 -11.82 -1.53
CA ARG A 43 -24.89 -11.73 -1.11
C ARG A 43 -25.04 -11.03 0.25
N LYS A 44 -24.25 -11.42 1.25
CA LYS A 44 -24.23 -10.76 2.57
C LYS A 44 -23.89 -9.28 2.48
N ASN A 45 -22.93 -8.89 1.63
CA ASN A 45 -22.58 -7.49 1.41
C ASN A 45 -23.70 -6.70 0.73
N MET A 46 -24.42 -7.33 -0.20
CA MET A 46 -25.58 -6.71 -0.84
C MET A 46 -26.72 -6.49 0.16
N GLU A 47 -26.95 -7.45 1.07
CA GLU A 47 -27.92 -7.31 2.16
C GLU A 47 -27.54 -6.12 3.06
N LEU A 48 -26.28 -6.03 3.50
CA LEU A 48 -25.76 -4.89 4.28
C LEU A 48 -25.91 -3.55 3.53
N LEU A 49 -25.61 -3.53 2.24
CA LEU A 49 -25.74 -2.33 1.41
C LEU A 49 -27.21 -1.90 1.23
N GLN A 50 -28.14 -2.86 1.15
CA GLN A 50 -29.57 -2.58 1.05
C GLN A 50 -30.14 -2.04 2.38
N GLU A 51 -29.66 -2.57 3.51
CA GLU A 51 -30.14 -2.20 4.84
C GLU A 51 -29.64 -0.81 5.28
N TYR A 52 -28.33 -0.54 5.12
CA TYR A 52 -27.70 0.68 5.67
C TYR A 52 -27.32 1.71 4.61
N GLY A 53 -27.30 1.32 3.34
CA GLY A 53 -26.89 2.17 2.24
C GLY A 53 -25.37 2.35 2.13
N MET A 54 -24.93 2.81 0.96
CA MET A 54 -23.50 2.95 0.63
C MET A 54 -22.77 3.96 1.53
N GLY A 55 -23.43 5.04 1.95
CA GLY A 55 -22.82 6.07 2.79
C GLY A 55 -22.42 5.54 4.17
N HIS A 56 -23.30 4.75 4.80
CA HIS A 56 -23.04 4.15 6.09
C HIS A 56 -21.93 3.10 6.02
N VAL A 57 -21.96 2.22 5.02
CA VAL A 57 -20.92 1.21 4.80
C VAL A 57 -19.56 1.85 4.56
N HIS A 58 -19.51 2.93 3.79
CA HIS A 58 -18.28 3.70 3.58
C HIS A 58 -17.75 4.31 4.88
N TYR A 59 -18.63 4.92 5.69
CA TYR A 59 -18.23 5.49 6.98
C TYR A 59 -17.69 4.42 7.94
N ALA A 60 -18.36 3.27 8.03
CA ALA A 60 -17.93 2.14 8.85
C ALA A 60 -16.54 1.63 8.42
N TYR A 61 -16.28 1.56 7.11
CA TYR A 61 -14.97 1.17 6.59
C TYR A 61 -13.86 2.16 6.97
N VAL A 62 -14.08 3.47 6.77
CA VAL A 62 -13.12 4.53 7.15
C VAL A 62 -12.85 4.50 8.66
N GLN A 63 -13.88 4.27 9.48
CA GLN A 63 -13.72 4.16 10.92
C GLN A 63 -12.94 2.90 11.33
N GLY A 64 -13.16 1.78 10.62
CA GLY A 64 -12.38 0.56 10.78
C GLY A 64 -10.89 0.78 10.55
N LEU A 65 -10.53 1.40 9.42
CA LEU A 65 -9.13 1.74 9.09
C LEU A 65 -8.48 2.59 10.20
N ARG A 66 -9.18 3.62 10.68
CA ARG A 66 -8.69 4.46 11.80
C ARG A 66 -8.47 3.65 13.08
N SER A 67 -9.38 2.74 13.40
CA SER A 67 -9.25 1.87 14.58
C SER A 67 -8.06 0.91 14.50
N MET A 68 -7.66 0.55 13.28
CA MET A 68 -6.47 -0.27 13.01
C MET A 68 -5.16 0.54 12.96
N GLY A 69 -5.25 1.88 13.03
CA GLY A 69 -4.10 2.79 12.92
C GLY A 69 -3.74 3.17 11.49
N GLU A 70 -4.50 2.71 10.49
CA GLU A 70 -4.30 2.96 9.06
C GLU A 70 -4.89 4.33 8.65
N ASN A 71 -4.40 5.40 9.29
CA ASN A 71 -4.94 6.75 9.13
C ASN A 71 -4.74 7.32 7.72
N ASP A 72 -3.65 6.97 7.06
CA ASP A 72 -3.34 7.42 5.70
C ASP A 72 -4.33 6.79 4.70
N GLU A 73 -4.58 5.49 4.80
CA GLU A 73 -5.56 4.80 3.97
C GLU A 73 -6.97 5.34 4.19
N ALA A 74 -7.36 5.56 5.45
CA ALA A 74 -8.65 6.16 5.80
C ALA A 74 -8.82 7.55 5.15
N SER A 75 -7.76 8.34 5.11
CA SER A 75 -7.73 9.68 4.51
C SER A 75 -7.84 9.60 2.98
N ILE A 76 -7.08 8.71 2.34
CA ILE A 76 -7.14 8.48 0.90
C ILE A 76 -8.54 8.06 0.48
N VAL A 77 -9.13 7.08 1.18
CA VAL A 77 -10.48 6.57 0.87
C VAL A 77 -11.52 7.68 1.00
N SER A 78 -11.43 8.51 2.05
CA SER A 78 -12.33 9.64 2.27
C SER A 78 -12.23 10.69 1.17
N ILE A 79 -11.00 11.08 0.80
CA ILE A 79 -10.75 12.02 -0.30
C ILE A 79 -11.31 11.44 -1.60
N MET A 80 -10.92 10.22 -1.94
CA MET A 80 -11.34 9.55 -3.17
C MET A 80 -12.85 9.35 -3.26
N ARG A 81 -13.57 9.28 -2.15
CA ARG A 81 -15.04 9.22 -2.17
C ARG A 81 -15.66 10.58 -2.50
N ASN A 82 -15.15 11.64 -1.89
CA ASN A 82 -15.75 12.99 -1.91
C ASN A 82 -15.31 13.85 -3.11
N THR A 83 -14.18 13.53 -3.73
CA THR A 83 -13.71 14.22 -4.93
C THR A 83 -14.64 13.96 -6.12
N GLU A 84 -14.81 14.93 -7.01
CA GLU A 84 -15.57 14.72 -8.25
C GLU A 84 -14.83 13.81 -9.23
N LYS A 85 -15.57 13.13 -10.12
CA LYS A 85 -14.99 12.10 -11.01
C LYS A 85 -13.86 12.63 -11.90
N GLU A 86 -13.94 13.88 -12.35
CA GLU A 86 -12.90 14.49 -13.18
C GLU A 86 -11.66 14.88 -12.38
N GLU A 87 -11.83 15.37 -11.15
CA GLU A 87 -10.73 15.68 -10.24
C GLU A 87 -9.99 14.41 -9.76
N LYS A 88 -10.70 13.29 -9.55
CA LYS A 88 -10.08 11.99 -9.24
C LYS A 88 -9.05 11.57 -10.28
N LYS A 89 -9.33 11.81 -11.57
CA LYS A 89 -8.39 11.47 -12.65
C LYS A 89 -7.13 12.34 -12.62
N VAL A 90 -7.24 13.58 -12.14
CA VAL A 90 -6.09 14.49 -12.00
C VAL A 90 -5.27 14.08 -10.79
N ILE A 91 -5.91 13.83 -9.64
CA ILE A 91 -5.24 13.36 -8.43
C ILE A 91 -4.51 12.03 -8.70
N LEU A 92 -5.19 11.05 -9.30
CA LEU A 92 -4.57 9.77 -9.65
C LEU A 92 -3.40 9.93 -10.63
N ARG A 93 -3.53 10.81 -11.64
CA ARG A 93 -2.42 11.09 -12.56
C ARG A 93 -1.24 11.75 -11.87
N ASN A 94 -1.49 12.68 -10.95
CA ASN A 94 -0.43 13.36 -10.22
C ASN A 94 0.27 12.41 -9.25
N ILE A 95 -0.47 11.55 -8.55
CA ILE A 95 0.10 10.50 -7.69
C ILE A 95 0.97 9.55 -8.51
N LEU A 96 0.48 9.07 -9.67
CA LEU A 96 1.25 8.20 -10.56
C LEU A 96 2.52 8.88 -11.08
N ARG A 97 2.45 10.18 -11.41
CA ARG A 97 3.63 10.95 -11.86
C ARG A 97 4.62 11.21 -10.74
N SER A 98 4.14 11.48 -9.52
CA SER A 98 5.02 11.67 -8.36
C SER A 98 5.68 10.37 -7.89
N SER A 99 5.14 9.20 -8.25
CA SER A 99 5.86 7.93 -8.07
C SER A 99 6.94 7.67 -9.13
N ASP A 100 6.89 8.37 -10.26
CA ASP A 100 7.96 8.39 -11.27
C ASP A 100 9.06 9.42 -10.94
N ASP A 101 8.88 10.26 -9.91
CA ASP A 101 9.87 11.24 -9.44
C ASP A 101 10.93 10.61 -8.51
N VAL A 102 11.34 9.36 -8.75
CA VAL A 102 12.69 8.97 -8.35
C VAL A 102 13.61 9.72 -9.30
N PRO A 103 14.44 10.67 -8.84
CA PRO A 103 15.23 11.49 -9.75
C PRO A 103 16.18 10.58 -10.52
N PHE A 104 15.83 10.32 -11.77
CA PHE A 104 16.72 9.70 -12.73
C PHE A 104 17.87 10.69 -12.93
N TYR A 105 19.11 10.24 -12.70
CA TYR A 105 20.25 11.10 -13.00
C TYR A 105 20.21 11.45 -14.49
N THR A 106 20.36 12.74 -14.80
CA THR A 106 20.52 13.18 -16.18
C THR A 106 21.80 12.59 -16.77
N LYS A 107 21.95 12.63 -18.11
CA LYS A 107 23.17 12.11 -18.75
C LYS A 107 24.42 12.85 -18.25
N GLU A 108 24.28 14.14 -17.94
CA GLU A 108 25.33 15.00 -17.42
C GLU A 108 25.66 14.69 -15.95
N GLU A 109 24.65 14.51 -15.10
CA GLU A 109 24.85 14.17 -13.68
C GLU A 109 25.48 12.79 -13.52
N ALA A 110 24.99 11.81 -14.28
CA ALA A 110 25.55 10.47 -14.28
C ALA A 110 27.00 10.45 -14.79
N LEU A 111 27.32 11.30 -15.78
CA LEU A 111 28.69 11.46 -16.27
C LEU A 111 29.59 12.11 -15.22
N CYS A 112 29.08 13.12 -14.52
CA CYS A 112 29.79 13.77 -13.42
C CYS A 112 30.14 12.74 -12.33
N ILE A 113 29.16 11.95 -11.87
CA ILE A 113 29.40 10.88 -10.89
C ILE A 113 30.41 9.87 -11.42
N PHE A 114 30.29 9.44 -12.68
CA PHE A 114 31.22 8.49 -13.29
C PHE A 114 32.68 8.97 -13.27
N ILE A 115 32.89 10.27 -13.53
CA ILE A 115 34.21 10.91 -13.52
C ILE A 115 34.71 11.14 -12.09
N GLU A 116 33.89 11.72 -11.22
CA GLU A 116 34.26 12.04 -9.83
C GLU A 116 34.61 10.80 -9.01
N THR A 117 34.00 9.66 -9.33
CA THR A 117 34.21 8.39 -8.61
C THR A 117 35.22 7.45 -9.28
N ASP A 118 35.84 7.87 -10.40
CA ASP A 118 36.80 7.06 -11.18
C ASP A 118 36.31 5.63 -11.46
N LEU A 119 35.03 5.49 -11.81
CA LEU A 119 34.45 4.17 -12.07
C LEU A 119 34.93 3.62 -13.42
N SER A 120 35.32 2.35 -13.42
CA SER A 120 35.43 1.60 -14.66
C SER A 120 34.04 1.29 -15.24
N LYS A 121 33.95 1.07 -16.55
CA LYS A 121 32.71 0.64 -17.24
C LYS A 121 32.05 -0.58 -16.58
N ALA A 122 32.85 -1.54 -16.13
CA ALA A 122 32.37 -2.74 -15.46
C ALA A 122 31.76 -2.42 -14.08
N GLN A 123 32.42 -1.57 -13.28
CA GLN A 123 31.92 -1.15 -11.97
C GLN A 123 30.64 -0.32 -12.09
N TYR A 124 30.56 0.59 -13.08
CA TYR A 124 29.34 1.33 -13.35
C TYR A 124 28.17 0.41 -13.74
N SER A 125 28.42 -0.57 -14.61
CA SER A 125 27.40 -1.53 -15.03
C SER A 125 26.91 -2.39 -13.86
N TYR A 126 27.83 -2.84 -13.00
CA TYR A 126 27.53 -3.56 -11.77
C TYR A 126 26.71 -2.72 -10.80
N LEU A 127 27.10 -1.45 -10.58
CA LEU A 127 26.39 -0.51 -9.71
C LEU A 127 24.95 -0.31 -10.22
N ARG A 128 24.79 -0.02 -11.51
CA ARG A 128 23.47 0.10 -12.13
C ARG A 128 22.61 -1.15 -11.93
N GLN A 129 23.17 -2.35 -12.14
CA GLN A 129 22.45 -3.60 -11.94
C GLN A 129 22.00 -3.76 -10.47
N ARG A 130 22.87 -3.46 -9.50
CA ARG A 130 22.54 -3.56 -8.07
C ARG A 130 21.44 -2.59 -7.65
N PHE A 131 21.38 -1.41 -8.24
CA PHE A 131 20.31 -0.45 -7.98
C PHE A 131 18.97 -0.92 -8.54
N VAL A 132 18.95 -1.49 -9.75
CA VAL A 132 17.74 -2.08 -10.35
C VAL A 132 17.23 -3.26 -9.51
N GLU A 133 18.12 -4.13 -9.03
CA GLU A 133 17.75 -5.28 -8.18
C GLU A 133 17.13 -4.86 -6.84
N LYS A 134 17.59 -3.75 -6.23
CA LYS A 134 17.17 -3.33 -4.89
C LYS A 134 15.98 -2.37 -4.87
N ILE A 135 15.94 -1.44 -5.83
CA ILE A 135 14.96 -0.34 -5.85
C ILE A 135 13.89 -0.60 -6.92
N LEU A 136 14.04 -1.65 -7.75
CA LEU A 136 13.16 -1.98 -8.89
C LEU A 136 13.09 -0.89 -9.98
N PHE A 137 13.93 0.15 -9.89
CA PHE A 137 14.01 1.25 -10.85
C PHE A 137 15.45 1.53 -11.29
N SER A 138 15.62 1.94 -12.55
CA SER A 138 16.92 2.23 -13.16
C SER A 138 17.33 3.70 -12.93
N VAL A 139 17.80 4.02 -11.73
CA VAL A 139 18.26 5.38 -11.35
C VAL A 139 19.40 5.89 -12.24
N PHE A 140 20.26 4.98 -12.71
CA PHE A 140 21.42 5.30 -13.57
C PHE A 140 21.13 5.02 -15.05
N PRO A 141 21.50 5.94 -15.97
CA PRO A 141 21.38 5.71 -17.41
C PRO A 141 22.30 4.59 -17.88
N SER A 142 22.03 4.04 -19.07
CA SER A 142 22.90 3.02 -19.66
C SER A 142 24.28 3.61 -20.02
N TYR A 143 25.30 2.77 -20.09
CA TYR A 143 26.64 3.23 -20.48
C TYR A 143 26.68 3.81 -21.90
N GLN A 144 25.78 3.39 -22.80
CA GLN A 144 25.70 3.95 -24.16
C GLN A 144 25.35 5.44 -24.13
N ILE A 145 24.39 5.83 -23.29
CA ILE A 145 23.98 7.23 -23.10
C ILE A 145 25.12 8.07 -22.51
N LEU A 146 25.90 7.49 -21.60
CA LEU A 146 27.11 8.11 -21.07
C LEU A 146 28.21 8.27 -22.13
N ASP A 147 28.37 7.29 -23.01
CA ASP A 147 29.36 7.33 -24.09
C ASP A 147 29.01 8.37 -25.15
N GLU A 148 27.73 8.63 -25.37
CA GLU A 148 27.24 9.76 -26.17
C GLU A 148 27.53 11.10 -25.46
N ALA A 149 27.22 11.21 -24.17
CA ALA A 149 27.49 12.42 -23.38
C ALA A 149 28.98 12.76 -23.25
N LYS A 150 29.88 11.79 -23.41
CA LYS A 150 31.35 12.02 -23.46
C LYS A 150 31.84 12.61 -24.78
N LYS A 151 31.05 12.49 -25.84
CA LYS A 151 31.39 12.93 -27.20
C LYS A 151 30.82 14.30 -27.54
N ASP A 152 29.78 14.70 -26.82
CA ASP A 152 29.24 16.07 -26.79
C ASP A 152 30.23 17.03 -26.10
#